data_AF-A0A0E0QYZ8-F1
#
_entry.id   AF-A0A0E0QYZ8-F1
#
_cell.length_a   1.000
_cell.length_b   1.000
_cell.length_c   1.000
_cell.angle_alpha   90.00
_cell.angle_beta   90.00
_cell.angle_gamma   90.00
#
_symmetry.space_group_name_H-M   'P 1'
#
loop_
_entity.id
_entity.type
_entity.pdbx_description
1 polymer ?
#
loop_
_entity_poly.entity_id
_entity_poly.type
_entity_poly.pdbx_seq_one_letter_code
_entity_poly.pdbx_strand_id
1 'polypeptide(L)'
;MVMNSAHAIFKKENKDKPFTLEYMWREVKDLPKWCRIVQEDSGNKRTKVSSSEAYTSSSNQDTEEETISKEKHPDGQKKAKARLKGKGKDVAPSPLGNQPSQNMILYHEAMSLKATAMIKSAKEKKYQTYLKLLEKDTSNFSEAQHKRHEGVLDQLAKELAGE
;
A
#
# COMPACT_ATOMS: atom_id res chain seq x y z
N MET A 1 -19.94 6.55 -24.37
CA MET A 1 -21.36 6.11 -24.32
C MET A 1 -21.72 5.31 -23.06
N VAL A 2 -20.79 4.55 -22.48
CA VAL A 2 -21.03 3.65 -21.31
C VAL A 2 -21.63 4.34 -20.07
N MET A 3 -21.14 5.52 -19.69
CA MET A 3 -21.64 6.20 -18.47
C MET A 3 -23.07 6.71 -18.58
N ASN A 4 -23.49 7.17 -19.76
CA ASN A 4 -24.86 7.63 -19.96
C ASN A 4 -25.85 6.48 -19.78
N SER A 5 -25.50 5.28 -20.25
CA SER A 5 -26.27 4.05 -20.03
C SER A 5 -26.31 3.66 -18.55
N ALA A 6 -25.17 3.74 -17.85
CA ALA A 6 -25.10 3.45 -16.41
C ALA A 6 -25.97 4.42 -15.59
N HIS A 7 -25.94 5.72 -15.92
CA HIS A 7 -26.80 6.73 -15.29
C HIS A 7 -28.29 6.45 -15.52
N ALA A 8 -28.67 6.00 -16.72
CA ALA A 8 -30.07 5.67 -17.02
C ALA A 8 -30.57 4.47 -16.19
N ILE A 9 -29.75 3.43 -16.04
CA ILE A 9 -30.08 2.24 -15.22
C ILE A 9 -30.19 2.65 -13.74
N PHE A 10 -29.20 3.40 -13.24
CA PHE A 10 -29.17 3.79 -11.83
C PHE A 10 -30.38 4.66 -11.45
N LYS A 11 -30.74 5.64 -12.29
CA LYS A 11 -31.90 6.50 -12.06
C LYS A 11 -33.22 5.70 -11.99
N LYS A 12 -33.37 4.71 -12.88
CA LYS A 12 -34.54 3.81 -12.90
C LYS A 12 -34.70 3.05 -11.58
N GLU A 13 -33.60 2.57 -11.00
CA GLU A 13 -33.63 1.75 -9.79
C GLU A 13 -33.65 2.58 -8.49
N ASN A 14 -33.14 3.81 -8.52
CA ASN A 14 -32.86 4.60 -7.31
C ASN A 14 -33.70 5.87 -7.15
N LYS A 15 -34.88 5.94 -7.79
CA LYS A 15 -35.84 7.05 -7.66
C LYS A 15 -35.21 8.42 -7.98
N ASP A 16 -34.52 8.52 -9.12
CA ASP A 16 -33.88 9.75 -9.60
C ASP A 16 -32.82 10.38 -8.68
N LYS A 17 -32.26 9.60 -7.74
CA LYS A 17 -31.12 10.06 -6.94
C LYS A 17 -29.89 10.33 -7.83
N PRO A 18 -29.07 11.34 -7.49
CA PRO A 18 -27.85 11.64 -8.23
C PRO A 18 -26.83 10.50 -8.09
N PHE A 19 -26.11 10.21 -9.17
CA PHE A 19 -25.09 9.17 -9.19
C PHE A 19 -23.76 9.70 -8.62
N THR A 20 -23.56 9.53 -7.32
CA THR A 20 -22.42 10.12 -6.58
C THR A 20 -21.05 9.59 -7.01
N LEU A 21 -20.99 8.42 -7.65
CA LEU A 21 -19.74 7.76 -8.06
C LEU A 21 -19.20 8.23 -9.42
N GLU A 22 -19.86 9.18 -10.07
CA GLU A 22 -19.43 9.71 -11.37
C GLU A 22 -18.00 10.29 -11.30
N TYR A 23 -17.69 11.00 -10.20
CA TYR A 23 -16.38 11.61 -9.99
C TYR A 23 -15.26 10.57 -9.99
N MET A 24 -15.45 9.44 -9.29
CA MET A 24 -14.46 8.36 -9.24
C MET A 24 -14.22 7.74 -10.62
N TRP A 25 -15.27 7.58 -11.43
CA TRP A 25 -15.11 7.07 -12.78
C TRP A 25 -14.33 8.05 -13.68
N ARG A 26 -14.59 9.36 -13.58
CA ARG A 26 -13.88 10.38 -14.37
C ARG A 26 -12.37 10.36 -14.15
N GLU A 27 -11.93 10.13 -12.92
CA GLU A 27 -10.50 10.05 -12.56
C GLU A 27 -9.85 8.74 -13.04
N VAL A 28 -10.60 7.63 -13.05
CA VAL A 28 -10.04 6.29 -13.26
C VAL A 28 -10.07 5.86 -14.73
N LYS A 29 -11.03 6.37 -15.53
CA LYS A 29 -11.25 5.92 -16.93
C LYS A 29 -10.03 6.12 -17.83
N ASP A 30 -9.26 7.18 -17.60
CA ASP A 30 -8.13 7.58 -18.44
C ASP A 30 -6.82 6.90 -18.00
N LEU A 31 -6.86 6.09 -16.94
CA LEU A 31 -5.69 5.34 -16.49
C LEU A 31 -5.35 4.23 -17.50
N PRO A 32 -4.05 3.98 -17.77
CA PRO A 32 -3.58 3.02 -18.77
C PRO A 32 -4.11 1.58 -18.57
N LYS A 33 -4.49 1.23 -17.35
CA LYS A 33 -5.08 -0.08 -17.00
C LYS A 33 -6.46 -0.28 -17.64
N TRP A 34 -7.24 0.80 -17.78
CA TRP A 34 -8.64 0.76 -18.21
C TRP A 34 -8.80 1.23 -19.67
N CYS A 35 -7.94 2.12 -20.17
CA CYS A 35 -7.92 2.51 -21.58
C CYS A 35 -7.64 1.34 -22.54
N ARG A 36 -6.81 0.37 -22.15
CA ARG A 36 -6.49 -0.80 -22.99
C ARG A 36 -7.71 -1.67 -23.30
N ILE A 37 -8.63 -1.78 -22.34
CA ILE A 37 -9.80 -2.65 -22.44
C ILE A 37 -10.83 -2.05 -23.40
N VAL A 38 -10.95 -0.71 -23.45
CA VAL A 38 -11.97 -0.03 -24.27
C VAL A 38 -11.60 0.01 -25.75
N GLN A 39 -10.31 -0.03 -26.09
CA GLN A 39 -9.84 0.01 -27.49
C GLN A 39 -9.97 -1.37 -28.18
N GLU A 40 -9.94 -2.46 -27.41
CA GLU A 40 -9.90 -3.84 -27.90
C GLU A 40 -11.28 -4.41 -28.30
N ASP A 41 -12.38 -3.70 -28.03
CA ASP A 41 -13.72 -4.07 -28.50
C ASP A 41 -13.99 -3.67 -29.98
N SER A 42 -13.01 -3.06 -30.66
CA SER A 42 -13.10 -2.71 -32.09
C SER A 42 -12.52 -3.78 -33.04
N GLY A 43 -12.12 -4.96 -32.52
CA GLY A 43 -11.54 -5.99 -33.37
C GLY A 43 -11.11 -7.25 -32.64
N ASN A 44 -12.02 -7.90 -31.95
CA ASN A 44 -11.81 -9.27 -31.47
C ASN A 44 -11.79 -10.24 -32.68
N LYS A 45 -10.58 -10.59 -33.14
CA LYS A 45 -10.25 -11.58 -34.19
C LYS A 45 -10.63 -13.03 -33.85
N ARG A 46 -11.73 -13.25 -33.11
CA ARG A 46 -12.18 -14.60 -32.80
C ARG A 46 -13.70 -14.72 -32.85
N THR A 47 -14.21 -14.58 -34.06
CA THR A 47 -15.50 -15.17 -34.46
C THR A 47 -15.22 -16.14 -35.60
N LYS A 48 -14.93 -17.40 -35.26
CA LYS A 48 -14.90 -18.48 -36.25
C LYS A 48 -16.29 -19.10 -36.29
N VAL A 49 -17.18 -18.52 -37.09
CA VAL A 49 -18.38 -19.19 -37.56
C VAL A 49 -18.64 -18.77 -38.99
N SER A 50 -18.16 -19.58 -39.94
CA SER A 50 -18.64 -19.59 -41.33
C SER A 50 -18.30 -20.95 -41.95
N SER A 51 -19.34 -21.60 -42.43
CA SER A 51 -19.43 -23.00 -42.88
C SER A 51 -18.95 -23.18 -44.34
N SER A 52 -17.80 -22.64 -44.70
CA SER A 52 -17.23 -22.90 -46.04
C SER A 52 -15.71 -22.96 -45.97
N GLU A 53 -15.18 -24.16 -46.18
CA GLU A 53 -13.77 -24.43 -46.37
C GLU A 53 -13.27 -23.76 -47.65
N ALA A 54 -12.49 -22.68 -47.53
CA ALA A 54 -11.64 -22.20 -48.63
C ALA A 54 -10.47 -21.37 -48.08
N TYR A 55 -9.25 -21.78 -48.40
CA TYR A 55 -8.02 -21.04 -48.12
C TYR A 55 -7.91 -19.86 -49.08
N THR A 56 -7.90 -18.63 -48.57
CA THR A 56 -7.43 -17.46 -49.33
C THR A 56 -6.09 -17.00 -48.79
N SER A 57 -5.01 -17.51 -49.38
CA SER A 57 -3.70 -16.87 -49.39
C SER A 57 -3.71 -15.74 -50.42
N SER A 58 -3.61 -14.48 -49.98
CA SER A 58 -3.41 -13.28 -50.80
C SER A 58 -3.28 -12.10 -49.83
N SER A 59 -2.37 -11.14 -49.89
CA SER A 59 -1.25 -10.78 -50.74
C SER A 59 -0.47 -9.73 -49.92
N ASN A 60 0.85 -9.72 -49.96
CA ASN A 60 1.66 -8.67 -49.33
C ASN A 60 1.46 -7.37 -50.13
N GLN A 61 0.88 -6.34 -49.51
CA GLN A 61 1.00 -4.96 -50.00
C GLN A 61 1.80 -4.16 -48.99
N ASP A 62 3.05 -3.86 -49.37
CA ASP A 62 3.75 -2.67 -48.94
C ASP A 62 2.96 -1.46 -49.46
N THR A 63 2.53 -0.59 -48.55
CA THR A 63 2.01 0.74 -48.90
C THR A 63 2.64 1.75 -47.96
N GLU A 64 3.27 2.71 -48.63
CA GLU A 64 4.05 3.84 -48.18
C GLU A 64 3.29 4.83 -47.27
N GLU A 65 4.09 5.50 -46.42
CA GLU A 65 3.83 6.61 -45.50
C GLU A 65 2.41 7.20 -45.39
N GLU A 66 1.79 6.97 -44.22
CA GLU A 66 1.06 8.04 -43.52
C GLU A 66 1.56 8.09 -42.06
N THR A 67 1.93 9.28 -41.63
CA THR A 67 2.59 9.66 -40.38
C THR A 67 1.72 9.44 -39.15
N ILE A 68 1.44 8.17 -38.84
CA ILE A 68 0.94 7.77 -37.52
C ILE A 68 2.16 7.77 -36.61
N SER A 69 2.21 8.73 -35.67
CA SER A 69 3.28 8.83 -34.68
C SER A 69 3.47 7.46 -34.03
N LYS A 70 4.56 6.76 -34.38
CA LYS A 70 4.95 5.53 -33.71
C LYS A 70 5.38 5.96 -32.30
N GLU A 71 4.44 5.98 -31.38
CA GLU A 71 4.71 6.13 -29.96
C GLU A 71 5.72 5.05 -29.60
N LYS A 72 6.97 5.47 -29.35
CA LYS A 72 8.07 4.55 -29.08
C LYS A 72 7.72 3.81 -27.80
N HIS A 73 7.33 2.55 -27.94
CA HIS A 73 7.16 1.65 -26.80
C HIS A 73 8.39 1.75 -25.88
N PRO A 74 8.21 1.82 -24.55
CA PRO A 74 9.34 1.76 -23.64
C PRO A 74 10.10 0.45 -23.87
N ASP A 75 11.43 0.57 -23.92
CA ASP A 75 12.34 -0.53 -24.24
C ASP A 75 12.07 -1.71 -23.29
N GLY A 76 11.91 -2.92 -23.84
CA GLY A 76 11.48 -4.09 -23.07
C GLY A 76 12.43 -4.42 -21.92
N GLN A 77 11.89 -5.01 -20.85
CA GLN A 77 12.61 -5.28 -19.58
C GLN A 77 13.97 -5.95 -19.77
N LYS A 78 14.11 -6.85 -20.76
CA LYS A 78 15.38 -7.52 -21.08
C LYS A 78 16.45 -6.56 -21.63
N LYS A 79 16.07 -5.62 -22.50
CA LYS A 79 16.99 -4.64 -23.10
C LYS A 79 17.35 -3.53 -22.11
N ALA A 80 16.39 -3.11 -21.28
CA ALA A 80 16.66 -2.22 -20.15
C ALA A 80 17.64 -2.84 -19.12
N LYS A 81 17.46 -4.12 -18.77
CA LYS A 81 18.39 -4.83 -17.86
C LYS A 81 19.76 -5.10 -18.47
N ALA A 82 19.86 -5.33 -19.78
CA ALA A 82 21.14 -5.50 -20.47
C ALA A 82 22.00 -4.23 -20.39
N ARG A 83 21.38 -3.04 -20.55
CA ARG A 83 22.07 -1.75 -20.38
C ARG A 83 22.62 -1.54 -18.97
N LEU A 84 21.92 -2.04 -17.94
CA LEU A 84 22.35 -1.96 -16.55
C LEU A 84 23.43 -3.00 -16.18
N LYS A 85 23.50 -4.14 -16.88
CA LYS A 85 24.46 -5.21 -16.60
C LYS A 85 25.77 -5.11 -17.39
N GLY A 86 25.85 -4.26 -18.41
CA GLY A 86 27.00 -4.13 -19.30
C GLY A 86 28.08 -3.12 -18.89
N LYS A 87 27.91 -2.40 -17.78
CA LYS A 87 28.94 -1.51 -17.22
C LYS A 87 29.61 -2.25 -16.07
N GLY A 88 30.94 -2.39 -16.13
CA GLY A 88 31.76 -3.18 -15.23
C GLY A 88 31.59 -2.85 -13.75
N LYS A 89 32.13 -3.74 -12.91
CA LYS A 89 32.23 -3.63 -11.46
C LYS A 89 32.96 -2.33 -11.06
N ASP A 90 32.22 -1.25 -10.95
CA ASP A 90 32.48 -0.20 -9.97
C ASP A 90 31.27 -0.21 -9.05
N VAL A 91 31.53 -0.31 -7.75
CA VAL A 91 30.53 -0.20 -6.69
C VAL A 91 30.13 1.27 -6.59
N ALA A 92 29.51 1.80 -7.64
CA ALA A 92 28.74 3.02 -7.56
C ALA A 92 27.40 2.64 -6.90
N PRO A 93 27.07 3.19 -5.71
CA PRO A 93 25.76 2.96 -5.13
C PRO A 93 24.70 3.36 -6.16
N SER A 94 23.73 2.47 -6.39
CA SER A 94 22.67 2.70 -7.36
C SER A 94 22.03 4.08 -7.12
N PRO A 95 21.73 4.89 -8.16
CA PRO A 95 21.10 6.21 -7.99
C PRO A 95 19.69 6.10 -7.37
N LEU A 96 19.05 4.92 -7.48
CA LEU A 96 17.98 4.52 -6.59
C LEU A 96 18.62 4.02 -5.30
N GLY A 97 19.00 4.97 -4.43
CA GLY A 97 19.56 4.65 -3.14
C GLY A 97 18.65 3.70 -2.35
N ASN A 98 19.22 3.01 -1.38
CA ASN A 98 18.52 2.21 -0.36
C ASN A 98 17.62 3.09 0.56
N GLN A 99 17.13 4.22 0.06
CA GLN A 99 16.40 5.21 0.80
C GLN A 99 14.98 4.68 1.05
N PRO A 100 14.57 4.55 2.32
CA PRO A 100 13.22 4.18 2.65
C PRO A 100 12.21 5.08 1.96
N SER A 101 11.15 4.48 1.40
CA SER A 101 10.03 5.28 0.91
C SER A 101 9.44 6.11 2.06
N GLN A 102 8.91 7.29 1.76
CA GLN A 102 8.31 8.17 2.76
C GLN A 102 7.26 7.44 3.62
N ASN A 103 6.46 6.56 3.00
CA ASN A 103 5.48 5.73 3.70
C ASN A 103 6.13 4.78 4.72
N MET A 104 7.29 4.20 4.39
CA MET A 104 8.02 3.31 5.29
C MET A 104 8.59 4.10 6.49
N ILE A 105 9.11 5.31 6.25
CA ILE A 105 9.61 6.19 7.32
C ILE A 105 8.47 6.53 8.29
N LEU A 106 7.33 7.00 7.77
CA LEU A 106 6.16 7.36 8.57
C LEU A 106 5.65 6.16 9.39
N TYR A 107 5.64 4.96 8.82
CA TYR A 107 5.25 3.75 9.55
C TYR A 107 6.19 3.44 10.71
N HIS A 108 7.50 3.48 10.49
CA HIS A 108 8.48 3.22 11.55
C HIS A 108 8.43 4.28 12.65
N GLU A 109 8.22 5.54 12.30
CA GLU A 109 8.06 6.63 13.26
C GLU A 109 6.79 6.44 14.10
N ALA A 110 5.65 6.18 13.46
CA ALA A 110 4.39 5.91 14.17
C ALA A 110 4.50 4.69 15.10
N MET A 111 5.15 3.62 14.65
CA MET A 111 5.39 2.43 15.48
C MET A 111 6.31 2.72 16.67
N SER A 112 7.36 3.52 16.47
CA SER A 112 8.29 3.92 17.54
C SER A 112 7.60 4.81 18.57
N LEU A 113 6.78 5.77 18.11
CA LEU A 113 5.95 6.60 18.99
C LEU A 113 4.96 5.76 19.79
N LYS A 114 4.29 4.79 19.16
CA LYS A 114 3.39 3.87 19.85
C LYS A 114 4.12 3.03 20.90
N ALA A 115 5.30 2.51 20.57
CA ALA A 115 6.11 1.73 21.52
C ALA A 115 6.53 2.56 22.73
N THR A 116 7.03 3.79 22.52
CA THR A 116 7.42 4.69 23.62
C THR A 116 6.21 5.11 24.48
N ALA A 117 5.05 5.35 23.87
CA ALA A 117 3.81 5.64 24.59
C ALA A 117 3.37 4.46 25.47
N MET A 118 3.44 3.23 24.95
CA MET A 118 3.16 2.02 25.73
C MET A 118 4.10 1.88 26.91
N ILE A 119 5.42 2.06 26.71
CA ILE A 119 6.43 2.00 27.78
C ILE A 119 6.14 3.07 28.84
N LYS A 120 5.87 4.31 28.44
CA LYS A 120 5.50 5.40 29.38
C LYS A 120 4.25 5.05 30.18
N SER A 121 3.20 4.55 29.51
CA SER A 121 1.96 4.16 30.19
C SER A 121 2.15 3.00 31.17
N ALA A 122 3.04 2.06 30.86
CA ALA A 122 3.37 0.95 31.75
C ALA A 122 4.17 1.44 32.96
N LYS A 123 5.15 2.32 32.76
CA LYS A 123 5.91 2.96 33.85
C LYS A 123 5.01 3.77 34.77
N GLU A 124 4.07 4.56 34.22
CA GLU A 124 3.10 5.32 35.00
C GLU A 124 2.25 4.41 35.89
N LYS A 125 1.73 3.30 35.35
CA LYS A 125 0.94 2.34 36.14
C LYS A 125 1.74 1.73 37.29
N LYS A 126 3.02 1.41 37.05
CA LYS A 126 3.92 0.92 38.11
C LYS A 126 4.17 2.01 39.16
N TYR A 127 4.42 3.24 38.75
CA TYR A 127 4.63 4.39 39.64
C TYR A 127 3.41 4.65 40.53
N GLN A 128 2.21 4.65 39.94
CA GLN A 128 0.95 4.78 40.68
C GLN A 128 0.76 3.66 41.70
N THR A 129 1.19 2.44 41.37
CA THR A 129 1.11 1.30 42.31
C THR A 129 2.10 1.46 43.45
N TYR A 130 3.31 1.94 43.17
CA TYR A 130 4.33 2.24 44.17
C TYR A 130 3.84 3.30 45.17
N LEU A 131 3.28 4.41 44.69
CA LEU A 131 2.73 5.46 45.55
C LEU A 131 1.62 4.93 46.46
N LYS A 132 0.68 4.14 45.92
CA LYS A 132 -0.40 3.51 46.71
C LYS A 132 0.13 2.57 47.79
N LEU A 133 1.22 1.86 47.52
CA LEU A 133 1.86 0.97 48.51
C LEU A 133 2.60 1.77 49.58
N LEU A 134 3.19 2.92 49.22
CA LEU A 134 3.89 3.83 50.13
C LEU A 134 2.92 4.48 51.12
N GLU A 135 1.73 4.87 50.65
CA GLU A 135 0.68 5.49 51.47
C GLU A 135 -0.08 4.50 52.36
N LYS A 136 0.11 3.20 52.14
CA LYS A 136 -0.62 2.16 52.88
C LYS A 136 -0.15 2.11 54.32
N ASP A 137 -1.09 2.25 55.26
CA ASP A 137 -0.81 2.04 56.69
C ASP A 137 -0.37 0.58 56.93
N THR A 138 0.81 0.44 57.54
CA THR A 138 1.43 -0.85 57.87
C THR A 138 1.48 -1.11 59.37
N SER A 139 0.86 -0.27 60.21
CA SER A 139 0.85 -0.41 61.68
C SER A 139 0.37 -1.77 62.18
N ASN A 140 -0.53 -2.42 61.43
CA ASN A 140 -1.10 -3.73 61.76
C ASN A 140 -0.34 -4.93 61.14
N PHE A 141 0.80 -4.70 60.48
CA PHE A 141 1.54 -5.77 59.82
C PHE A 141 2.39 -6.55 60.84
N SER A 142 2.45 -7.87 60.66
CA SER A 142 3.46 -8.68 61.33
C SER A 142 4.85 -8.42 60.75
N GLU A 143 5.91 -8.76 61.47
CA GLU A 143 7.29 -8.55 61.00
C GLU A 143 7.56 -9.20 59.63
N ALA A 144 7.00 -10.40 59.40
CA ALA A 144 7.09 -11.08 58.11
C ALA A 144 6.34 -10.35 56.99
N GLN A 145 5.24 -9.65 57.31
CA GLN A 145 4.50 -8.83 56.35
C GLN A 145 5.25 -7.54 56.02
N HIS A 146 5.88 -6.90 57.01
CA HIS A 146 6.75 -5.73 56.78
C HIS A 146 7.90 -6.06 55.83
N LYS A 147 8.65 -7.13 56.11
CA LYS A 147 9.77 -7.55 55.23
C LYS A 147 9.33 -7.79 53.78
N ARG A 148 8.14 -8.37 53.58
CA ARG A 148 7.59 -8.57 52.23
C ARG A 148 7.16 -7.26 51.58
N HIS A 149 6.54 -6.35 52.33
CA HIS A 149 6.09 -5.06 51.81
C HIS A 149 7.26 -4.18 51.39
N GLU A 150 8.31 -4.09 52.22
CA GLU A 150 9.56 -3.40 51.89
C GLU A 150 10.23 -4.03 50.66
N GLY A 151 10.32 -5.36 50.60
CA GLY A 151 10.90 -6.05 49.44
C GLY A 151 10.16 -5.76 48.12
N VAL A 152 8.82 -5.65 48.17
CA VAL A 152 8.01 -5.27 46.98
C VAL A 152 8.25 -3.81 46.60
N LEU A 153 8.34 -2.90 47.57
CA LEU A 153 8.66 -1.49 47.32
C LEU A 153 10.05 -1.34 46.67
N ASP A 154 11.05 -2.04 47.19
CA ASP A 154 12.41 -2.04 46.64
C ASP A 154 12.45 -2.59 45.21
N GLN A 155 11.72 -3.67 44.93
CA GLN A 155 11.65 -4.22 43.59
C GLN A 155 10.99 -3.24 42.61
N LEU A 156 9.87 -2.63 43.00
CA LEU A 156 9.19 -1.62 42.18
C LEU A 156 10.09 -0.39 41.95
N ALA A 157 10.84 0.04 42.96
CA ALA A 157 11.78 1.15 42.85
C ALA A 157 12.89 0.85 41.84
N LYS A 158 13.49 -0.36 41.87
CA LYS A 158 14.50 -0.80 40.89
C LYS A 158 13.95 -0.84 39.47
N GLU A 159 12.78 -1.45 39.30
CA GLU A 159 12.11 -1.54 37.98
C GLU A 159 11.73 -0.16 37.41
N LEU A 160 11.44 0.83 38.27
CA LEU A 160 11.16 2.21 37.86
C LEU A 160 12.44 2.98 37.50
N ALA A 161 13.54 2.75 38.24
CA ALA A 161 14.86 3.31 37.95
C ALA A 161 15.44 2.76 36.62
N GLY A 162 14.97 1.60 36.15
CA GLY A 162 15.42 0.99 34.91
C GLY A 162 16.65 0.10 35.06
N GLU A 163 16.93 -0.36 36.28
CA GLU A 163 17.84 -1.47 36.59
C GLU A 163 17.10 -2.82 36.46
#